data_AF-A0A1F4ZXZ2-F1
#
_entry.id   AF-A0A1F4ZXZ2-F1
#
_cell.length_a   1.000
_cell.length_b   1.000
_cell.length_c   1.000
_cell.angle_alpha   90.00
_cell.angle_beta   90.00
_cell.angle_gamma   90.00
#
_symmetry.space_group_name_H-M   'P 1'
#
loop_
_entity.id
_entity.type
_entity.pdbx_description
1 polymer ?
#
loop_
_entity_poly.entity_id
_entity_poly.type
_entity_poly.pdbx_seq_one_letter_code
_entity_poly.pdbx_strand_id
1 'polypeptide(L)'
;MINRMPQKTSLTIFLILAAVGGGIAVVLSAGLPDKGPAPGSAGCGTASVVQDAIIIDHTCTDLASIPSDWVEQAKERLRVSYGHTSHGSQPITGMAVLMNNPAYAGLYDFTTNGSVVAGKLSIADGTPDGDLGNPDRVTWASRTRDYLNGAGGDRNVVIWSWCGQVSNATTSDIETYLNRMNQLESEFPSVTFVYMTGHLDGSGESGNLHQRNNQIRQHVRNNHKVLYDFADIESYDPDGNDFLNRGANDSCSYSGGNWAMEWCGSHSGSPLCASCDCAHSHALNCNLKARAFWWLMTHIAGWGGDGDDTNPPPQTHKGGRVRR
;
A
#
# COMPACT_ATOMS: atom_id res chain seq x y z
N MET A 1 2.83 -25.81 -66.30
CA MET A 1 2.31 -27.08 -65.74
C MET A 1 1.44 -26.73 -64.56
N ILE A 2 0.25 -27.31 -64.55
CA ILE A 2 -0.93 -26.98 -63.76
C ILE A 2 -1.01 -27.92 -62.56
N ASN A 3 -1.74 -27.48 -61.52
CA ASN A 3 -2.39 -28.25 -60.43
C ASN A 3 -1.53 -28.68 -59.24
N ARG A 4 -2.03 -28.75 -58.00
CA ARG A 4 -3.24 -28.23 -57.30
C ARG A 4 -3.00 -28.58 -55.83
N MET A 5 -3.45 -27.76 -54.88
CA MET A 5 -3.73 -28.24 -53.52
C MET A 5 -4.87 -29.27 -53.55
N PRO A 6 -4.96 -30.12 -52.52
CA PRO A 6 -6.18 -30.07 -51.73
C PRO A 6 -5.94 -30.13 -50.20
N GLN A 7 -7.01 -29.73 -49.52
CA GLN A 7 -7.19 -29.55 -48.08
C GLN A 7 -8.02 -30.72 -47.50
N LYS A 8 -7.96 -30.87 -46.15
CA LYS A 8 -8.84 -31.64 -45.22
C LYS A 8 -8.46 -33.13 -45.10
N THR A 9 -8.40 -33.72 -43.89
CA THR A 9 -9.47 -33.87 -42.88
C THR A 9 -8.92 -34.26 -41.50
N SER A 10 -9.54 -33.75 -40.41
CA SER A 10 -9.41 -34.28 -39.04
C SER A 10 -10.02 -35.66 -38.90
N LEU A 11 -9.41 -36.53 -38.08
CA LEU A 11 -10.11 -37.65 -37.43
C LEU A 11 -9.56 -37.86 -36.02
N THR A 12 -10.39 -37.53 -35.03
CA THR A 12 -10.20 -37.82 -33.61
C THR A 12 -10.50 -39.30 -33.36
N ILE A 13 -9.54 -40.06 -32.83
CA ILE A 13 -9.76 -41.43 -32.36
C ILE A 13 -9.81 -41.41 -30.83
N PHE A 14 -10.99 -41.73 -30.29
CA PHE A 14 -11.20 -42.10 -28.90
C PHE A 14 -10.65 -43.52 -28.67
N LEU A 15 -9.71 -43.69 -27.74
CA LEU A 15 -9.44 -45.00 -27.14
C LEU A 15 -10.36 -45.19 -25.95
N ILE A 16 -11.32 -46.09 -26.11
CA ILE A 16 -12.09 -46.72 -25.02
C ILE A 16 -11.23 -47.88 -24.51
N LEU A 17 -10.78 -47.83 -23.26
CA LEU A 17 -10.29 -49.01 -22.55
C LEU A 17 -11.36 -49.50 -21.58
N ALA A 18 -11.66 -50.78 -21.69
CA ALA A 18 -12.77 -51.49 -21.08
C ALA A 18 -12.67 -51.60 -19.55
N ALA A 19 -13.85 -51.60 -18.94
CA ALA A 19 -14.09 -51.83 -17.52
C ALA A 19 -14.03 -53.32 -17.15
N VAL A 20 -13.52 -53.59 -15.95
CA VAL A 20 -13.85 -54.75 -15.10
C VAL A 20 -14.40 -54.10 -13.83
N GLY A 21 -15.71 -54.10 -13.57
CA GLY A 21 -16.42 -55.23 -12.99
C GLY A 21 -16.75 -54.89 -11.52
N GLY A 22 -17.99 -54.50 -11.24
CA GLY A 22 -18.44 -54.17 -9.88
C GLY A 22 -19.75 -53.38 -9.93
N GLY A 23 -20.87 -54.08 -10.05
CA GLY A 23 -22.20 -53.47 -10.07
C GLY A 23 -22.67 -53.06 -8.67
N ILE A 24 -23.37 -51.93 -8.60
CA ILE A 24 -24.49 -51.65 -7.69
C ILE A 24 -25.51 -50.85 -8.50
N ALA A 25 -26.76 -51.31 -8.50
CA ALA A 25 -27.89 -50.71 -9.19
C ALA A 25 -28.31 -49.38 -8.53
N VAL A 26 -28.56 -48.35 -9.34
CA VAL A 26 -29.31 -47.16 -8.91
C VAL A 26 -30.58 -47.07 -9.74
N VAL A 27 -31.70 -47.22 -9.03
CA VAL A 27 -33.07 -47.08 -9.54
C VAL A 27 -33.35 -45.59 -9.76
N LEU A 28 -33.73 -45.23 -10.99
CA LEU A 28 -34.35 -43.95 -11.31
C LEU A 28 -35.80 -43.96 -10.80
N SER A 29 -36.16 -43.00 -9.97
CA SER A 29 -37.57 -42.67 -9.71
C SER A 29 -37.76 -41.17 -9.81
N ALA A 30 -38.66 -40.77 -10.71
CA ALA A 30 -39.17 -39.42 -10.85
C ALA A 30 -40.34 -39.22 -9.87
N GLY A 31 -40.38 -38.08 -9.18
CA GLY A 31 -41.52 -37.71 -8.34
C GLY A 31 -41.37 -36.32 -7.71
N LEU A 32 -42.21 -35.39 -8.16
CA LEU A 32 -42.72 -34.23 -7.41
C LEU A 32 -44.27 -34.38 -7.40
N PRO A 33 -45.04 -33.70 -6.51
CA PRO A 33 -44.64 -32.79 -5.44
C PRO A 33 -45.22 -33.20 -4.06
N ASP A 34 -44.65 -32.72 -2.96
CA ASP A 34 -45.44 -32.57 -1.74
C ASP A 34 -45.09 -31.28 -0.96
N LYS A 35 -46.12 -30.76 -0.29
CA LYS A 35 -46.23 -29.43 0.31
C LYS A 35 -45.38 -29.30 1.59
N GLY A 36 -45.05 -28.05 1.91
CA GLY A 36 -44.08 -27.61 2.94
C GLY A 36 -44.26 -28.13 4.38
N PRO A 37 -43.33 -27.77 5.26
CA PRO A 37 -43.56 -26.54 6.02
C PRO A 37 -42.34 -25.60 6.06
N ALA A 38 -42.61 -24.29 6.15
CA ALA A 38 -41.65 -23.26 6.57
C ALA A 38 -42.04 -22.78 7.99
N PRO A 39 -41.19 -22.05 8.76
CA PRO A 39 -39.88 -21.51 8.40
C PRO A 39 -38.77 -21.85 9.43
N GLY A 40 -37.61 -22.28 8.93
CA GLY A 40 -36.35 -22.19 9.67
C GLY A 40 -35.58 -20.99 9.17
N SER A 41 -35.37 -19.99 10.04
CA SER A 41 -34.50 -18.83 9.80
C SER A 41 -33.10 -19.31 9.43
N ALA A 42 -32.81 -19.41 8.12
CA ALA A 42 -31.45 -19.51 7.62
C ALA A 42 -30.78 -18.16 7.91
N GLY A 43 -29.85 -18.18 8.86
CA GLY A 43 -28.99 -17.03 9.13
C GLY A 43 -28.32 -16.60 7.83
N CYS A 44 -28.50 -15.32 7.48
CA CYS A 44 -27.68 -14.66 6.49
C CYS A 44 -26.24 -14.76 7.00
N GLY A 45 -25.47 -15.67 6.41
CA GLY A 45 -24.04 -15.73 6.63
C GLY A 45 -23.49 -14.35 6.27
N THR A 46 -22.90 -13.68 7.25
CA THR A 46 -22.10 -12.49 7.01
C THR A 46 -20.98 -12.92 6.09
N ALA A 47 -21.10 -12.60 4.80
CA ALA A 47 -19.98 -12.70 3.88
C ALA A 47 -18.87 -11.85 4.50
N SER A 48 -17.76 -12.51 4.87
CA SER A 48 -16.54 -11.80 5.20
C SER A 48 -16.15 -11.04 3.94
N VAL A 49 -16.33 -9.72 3.93
CA VAL A 49 -15.75 -8.88 2.90
C VAL A 49 -14.25 -9.05 3.08
N VAL A 50 -13.61 -9.80 2.18
CA VAL A 50 -12.15 -9.83 2.10
C VAL A 50 -11.79 -8.44 1.62
N GLN A 51 -11.21 -7.63 2.52
CA GLN A 51 -10.73 -6.31 2.15
C GLN A 51 -9.62 -6.50 1.11
N ASP A 52 -9.68 -5.80 -0.02
CA ASP A 52 -8.59 -5.84 -1.00
C ASP A 52 -7.33 -5.17 -0.43
N ALA A 53 -6.16 -5.52 -0.99
CA ALA A 53 -4.91 -4.87 -0.60
C ALA A 53 -4.99 -3.35 -0.85
N ILE A 54 -4.54 -2.54 0.11
CA ILE A 54 -4.40 -1.10 -0.07
C ILE A 54 -2.99 -0.86 -0.62
N ILE A 55 -2.89 -0.38 -1.85
CA ILE A 55 -1.60 -0.08 -2.49
C ILE A 55 -1.59 1.41 -2.81
N ILE A 56 -0.60 2.10 -2.26
CA ILE A 56 -0.40 3.54 -2.46
C ILE A 56 0.86 3.71 -3.30
N ASP A 57 0.66 4.13 -4.54
CA ASP A 57 1.67 4.19 -5.60
C ASP A 57 1.65 5.55 -6.32
N HIS A 58 2.27 5.68 -7.50
CA HIS A 58 2.33 6.96 -8.23
C HIS A 58 0.96 7.56 -8.58
N THR A 59 -0.09 6.73 -8.65
CA THR A 59 -1.46 7.16 -8.95
C THR A 59 -2.15 7.83 -7.76
N CYS A 60 -1.62 7.66 -6.55
CA CYS A 60 -2.17 8.19 -5.31
C CYS A 60 -1.49 9.52 -4.92
N THR A 61 -1.42 10.50 -5.82
CA THR A 61 -0.68 11.75 -5.55
C THR A 61 -1.52 13.02 -5.69
N ASP A 62 -2.74 12.93 -6.23
CA ASP A 62 -3.64 14.08 -6.33
C ASP A 62 -4.35 14.34 -4.99
N LEU A 63 -4.02 15.45 -4.32
CA LEU A 63 -4.67 15.80 -3.06
C LEU A 63 -6.13 16.25 -3.25
N ALA A 64 -6.52 16.69 -4.45
CA ALA A 64 -7.88 17.15 -4.72
C ALA A 64 -8.90 16.00 -4.72
N SER A 65 -8.46 14.77 -4.98
CA SER A 65 -9.29 13.56 -4.86
C SER A 65 -9.64 13.25 -3.41
N ILE A 66 -8.81 13.63 -2.43
CA ILE A 66 -9.05 13.29 -1.03
C ILE A 66 -10.11 14.26 -0.45
N PRO A 67 -11.29 13.77 -0.02
CA PRO A 67 -12.23 14.63 0.70
C PRO A 67 -11.63 15.08 2.02
N SER A 68 -11.77 16.36 2.37
CA SER A 68 -11.19 16.94 3.59
C SER A 68 -11.63 16.20 4.86
N ASP A 69 -12.86 15.68 4.88
CA ASP A 69 -13.39 14.91 6.00
C ASP A 69 -12.53 13.67 6.28
N TRP A 70 -11.99 13.02 5.25
CA TRP A 70 -11.11 11.86 5.44
C TRP A 70 -9.72 12.23 5.94
N VAL A 71 -9.22 13.42 5.59
CA VAL A 71 -8.00 13.97 6.18
C VAL A 71 -8.20 14.23 7.67
N GLU A 72 -9.33 14.82 8.06
CA GLU A 72 -9.66 15.06 9.47
C GLU A 72 -9.88 13.74 10.22
N GLN A 73 -10.56 12.75 9.63
CA GLN A 73 -10.69 11.42 10.24
C GLN A 73 -9.34 10.74 10.44
N ALA A 74 -8.40 10.88 9.48
CA ALA A 74 -7.05 10.36 9.64
C ALA A 74 -6.33 11.01 10.83
N LYS A 75 -6.41 12.34 10.97
CA LYS A 75 -5.82 13.07 12.12
C LYS A 75 -6.43 12.64 13.46
N GLU A 76 -7.75 12.43 13.51
CA GLU A 76 -8.45 12.05 14.74
C GLU A 76 -8.15 10.61 15.17
N ARG A 77 -8.00 9.69 14.20
CA ARG A 77 -7.95 8.25 14.45
C ARG A 77 -6.53 7.70 14.49
N LEU A 78 -5.60 8.28 13.74
CA LEU A 78 -4.31 7.65 13.48
C LEU A 78 -3.19 8.24 14.34
N ARG A 79 -2.37 7.33 14.84
CA ARG A 79 -1.16 7.58 15.62
C ARG A 79 -0.07 6.71 15.03
N VAL A 80 0.78 7.35 14.24
CA VAL A 80 1.77 6.69 13.41
C VAL A 80 3.08 6.55 14.18
N SER A 81 3.68 5.37 14.11
CA SER A 81 5.08 5.11 14.41
C SER A 81 5.80 4.98 13.07
N TYR A 82 6.79 5.84 12.81
CA TYR A 82 7.55 5.78 11.56
C TYR A 82 9.03 5.58 11.86
N GLY A 83 9.50 4.34 11.76
CA GLY A 83 10.90 4.00 11.91
C GLY A 83 11.64 4.15 10.58
N HIS A 84 12.69 4.95 10.53
CA HIS A 84 13.48 5.09 9.31
C HIS A 84 14.87 5.69 9.56
N THR A 85 15.70 5.59 8.54
CA THR A 85 16.95 6.37 8.40
C THR A 85 16.83 7.33 7.22
N SER A 86 17.94 7.63 6.54
CA SER A 86 18.09 8.76 5.61
C SER A 86 16.95 8.93 4.60
N HIS A 87 16.68 7.94 3.73
CA HIS A 87 15.67 8.05 2.67
C HIS A 87 14.24 8.12 3.20
N GLY A 88 13.96 7.54 4.37
CA GLY A 88 12.62 7.62 4.96
C GLY A 88 12.24 9.01 5.46
N SER A 89 13.18 9.95 5.56
CA SER A 89 12.83 11.35 5.89
C SER A 89 12.06 12.06 4.77
N GLN A 90 12.12 11.56 3.53
CA GLN A 90 11.58 12.22 2.35
C GLN A 90 10.07 12.57 2.43
N PRO A 91 9.16 11.67 2.88
CA PRO A 91 7.75 11.99 3.00
C PRO A 91 7.50 13.05 4.08
N ILE A 92 8.26 13.02 5.18
CA ILE A 92 8.16 14.01 6.26
C ILE A 92 8.56 15.39 5.75
N THR A 93 9.68 15.48 5.02
CA THR A 93 10.14 16.73 4.40
C THR A 93 9.09 17.28 3.43
N GLY A 94 8.52 16.44 2.56
CA GLY A 94 7.46 16.88 1.64
C GLY A 94 6.16 17.26 2.38
N MET A 95 5.79 16.56 3.44
CA MET A 95 4.60 16.92 4.23
C MET A 95 4.78 18.25 4.93
N ALA A 96 6.01 18.60 5.35
CA ALA A 96 6.30 19.93 5.88
C ALA A 96 6.07 21.04 4.84
N VAL A 97 6.23 20.78 3.55
CA VAL A 97 5.85 21.72 2.48
C VAL A 97 4.34 21.93 2.46
N LEU A 98 3.55 20.85 2.54
CA LEU A 98 2.08 20.92 2.59
C LEU A 98 1.60 21.66 3.85
N MET A 99 2.15 21.32 5.01
CA MET A 99 1.84 21.96 6.30
C MET A 99 2.11 23.47 6.28
N ASN A 100 3.21 23.90 5.67
CA ASN A 100 3.58 25.32 5.60
C ASN A 100 2.89 26.09 4.47
N ASN A 101 2.11 25.42 3.62
CA ASN A 101 1.42 26.08 2.52
C ASN A 101 0.09 26.71 3.02
N PRO A 102 -0.03 28.05 3.02
CA PRO A 102 -1.23 28.72 3.53
C PRO A 102 -2.50 28.39 2.75
N ALA A 103 -2.39 27.92 1.51
CA ALA A 103 -3.54 27.50 0.70
C ALA A 103 -4.32 26.33 1.33
N TYR A 104 -3.67 25.51 2.16
CA TYR A 104 -4.31 24.38 2.83
C TYR A 104 -4.87 24.72 4.22
N ALA A 105 -4.63 25.93 4.73
CA ALA A 105 -5.20 26.40 6.01
C ALA A 105 -5.08 25.39 7.19
N GLY A 106 -3.97 24.65 7.26
CA GLY A 106 -3.70 23.65 8.31
C GLY A 106 -4.34 22.27 8.07
N LEU A 107 -4.97 22.03 6.92
CA LEU A 107 -5.57 20.74 6.58
C LEU A 107 -4.55 19.59 6.59
N TYR A 108 -3.28 19.86 6.29
CA TYR A 108 -2.21 18.84 6.28
C TYR A 108 -1.20 19.03 7.42
N ASP A 109 -1.64 19.54 8.56
CA ASP A 109 -0.80 19.64 9.76
C ASP A 109 -0.53 18.28 10.41
N PHE A 110 0.69 18.12 10.91
CA PHE A 110 1.12 16.93 11.65
C PHE A 110 2.12 17.29 12.76
N THR A 111 2.37 16.34 13.65
CA THR A 111 3.46 16.38 14.65
C THR A 111 4.48 15.30 14.32
N THR A 112 5.75 15.50 14.68
CA THR A 112 6.84 14.52 14.45
C THR A 112 7.33 13.84 15.73
N ASN A 113 6.94 14.36 16.90
CA ASN A 113 7.36 13.81 18.19
C ASN A 113 6.36 12.82 18.80
N GLY A 114 5.37 12.36 18.03
CA GLY A 114 4.31 11.45 18.48
C GLY A 114 3.25 12.10 19.37
N SER A 115 3.31 13.41 19.62
CA SER A 115 2.28 14.11 20.41
C SER A 115 0.94 14.11 19.69
N VAL A 116 -0.15 13.93 20.45
CA VAL A 116 -1.52 14.02 19.94
C VAL A 116 -2.00 15.46 20.16
N VAL A 117 -2.14 16.20 19.07
CA VAL A 117 -2.61 17.58 19.06
C VAL A 117 -3.85 17.65 18.19
N ALA A 118 -4.92 18.27 18.69
CA ALA A 118 -6.17 18.40 17.94
C ALA A 118 -5.92 19.07 16.57
N GLY A 119 -6.51 18.50 15.52
CA GLY A 119 -6.35 18.98 14.14
C GLY A 119 -5.00 18.64 13.48
N LYS A 120 -4.16 17.79 14.10
CA LYS A 120 -2.87 17.36 13.55
C LYS A 120 -2.73 15.84 13.54
N LEU A 121 -2.17 15.29 12.47
CA LEU A 121 -1.81 13.88 12.42
C LEU A 121 -0.63 13.61 13.36
N SER A 122 -0.77 12.62 14.24
CA SER A 122 0.26 12.28 15.21
C SER A 122 1.27 11.31 14.61
N ILE A 123 2.47 11.77 14.29
CA ILE A 123 3.57 10.92 13.79
C ILE A 123 4.70 10.92 14.82
N ALA A 124 5.11 9.75 15.28
CA ALA A 124 6.35 9.53 16.00
C ALA A 124 7.43 9.23 14.97
N ASP A 125 8.04 10.29 14.45
CA ASP A 125 9.02 10.28 13.38
C ASP A 125 10.37 9.75 13.87
N GLY A 126 11.05 8.96 13.04
CA GLY A 126 12.25 8.21 13.43
C GLY A 126 12.07 7.33 14.68
N THR A 127 10.84 6.91 15.01
CA THR A 127 10.53 6.20 16.25
C THR A 127 9.74 4.91 15.98
N PRO A 128 10.21 3.75 16.48
CA PRO A 128 11.45 3.57 17.24
C PRO A 128 12.70 3.80 16.37
N ASP A 129 13.77 4.28 17.00
CA ASP A 129 15.03 4.54 16.29
C ASP A 129 15.65 3.23 15.75
N GLY A 130 16.27 3.32 14.58
CA GLY A 130 16.93 2.20 13.93
C GLY A 130 16.82 2.18 12.42
N ASP A 131 17.27 1.07 11.86
CA ASP A 131 17.25 0.82 10.43
C ASP A 131 16.53 -0.50 10.15
N LEU A 132 15.68 -0.51 9.13
CA LEU A 132 14.88 -1.69 8.77
C LEU A 132 15.76 -2.86 8.30
N GLY A 133 16.90 -2.58 7.66
CA GLY A 133 17.81 -3.59 7.16
C GLY A 133 18.97 -3.92 8.10
N ASN A 134 19.41 -2.96 8.90
CA ASN A 134 20.61 -3.09 9.74
C ASN A 134 20.28 -3.17 11.24
N PRO A 135 21.09 -3.89 12.04
CA PRO A 135 22.33 -4.57 11.66
C PRO A 135 22.10 -5.96 11.00
N ASP A 136 20.91 -6.53 11.11
CA ASP A 136 20.73 -7.98 10.93
C ASP A 136 19.37 -8.39 10.33
N ARG A 137 18.63 -7.47 9.70
CA ARG A 137 17.27 -7.67 9.15
C ARG A 137 16.17 -8.00 10.16
N VAL A 138 16.48 -8.13 11.46
CA VAL A 138 15.52 -8.61 12.46
C VAL A 138 15.39 -7.71 13.69
N THR A 139 16.43 -6.96 14.04
CA THR A 139 16.47 -6.10 15.24
C THR A 139 15.34 -5.07 15.27
N TRP A 140 14.99 -4.48 14.12
CA TRP A 140 13.90 -3.50 14.00
C TRP A 140 12.55 -4.06 14.52
N ALA A 141 12.31 -5.36 14.33
CA ALA A 141 11.07 -5.98 14.75
C ALA A 141 10.98 -6.09 16.28
N SER A 142 12.10 -6.40 16.94
CA SER A 142 12.17 -6.36 18.42
C SER A 142 11.99 -4.94 18.94
N ARG A 143 12.63 -3.94 18.32
CA ARG A 143 12.45 -2.53 18.70
C ARG A 143 11.00 -2.06 18.56
N THR A 144 10.33 -2.50 17.50
CA THR A 144 8.90 -2.22 17.27
C THR A 144 8.04 -2.84 18.38
N ARG A 145 8.29 -4.11 18.71
CA ARG A 145 7.60 -4.81 19.79
C ARG A 145 7.80 -4.13 21.14
N ASP A 146 9.03 -3.75 21.47
CA ASP A 146 9.35 -3.08 22.74
C ASP A 146 8.69 -1.71 22.81
N TYR A 147 8.67 -0.96 21.70
CA TYR A 147 8.01 0.34 21.63
C TYR A 147 6.50 0.25 21.81
N LEU A 148 5.83 -0.66 21.08
CA LEU A 148 4.38 -0.88 21.17
C LEU A 148 3.94 -1.46 22.53
N ASN A 149 4.78 -2.22 23.21
CA ASN A 149 4.51 -2.66 24.59
C ASN A 149 4.82 -1.60 25.65
N GLY A 150 5.46 -0.49 25.25
CA GLY A 150 5.94 0.55 26.15
C GLY A 150 5.42 1.94 25.76
N ALA A 151 6.35 2.85 25.48
CA ALA A 151 6.06 4.26 25.24
C ALA A 151 5.17 4.53 24.01
N GLY A 152 5.12 3.60 23.07
CA GLY A 152 4.31 3.66 21.86
C GLY A 152 3.03 2.81 21.91
N GLY A 153 2.59 2.38 23.09
CA GLY A 153 1.40 1.50 23.21
C GLY A 153 0.07 2.12 22.80
N ASP A 154 0.06 3.40 22.45
CA ASP A 154 -1.10 4.09 21.88
C ASP A 154 -1.04 4.23 20.35
N ARG A 155 0.06 3.80 19.70
CA ARG A 155 0.22 3.84 18.25
C ARG A 155 -0.62 2.75 17.60
N ASN A 156 -1.26 3.06 16.48
CA ASN A 156 -2.11 2.14 15.73
C ASN A 156 -1.76 2.03 14.25
N VAL A 157 -0.71 2.72 13.80
CA VAL A 157 -0.10 2.53 12.48
C VAL A 157 1.40 2.43 12.65
N VAL A 158 2.03 1.41 12.08
CA VAL A 158 3.49 1.23 12.05
C VAL A 158 3.96 1.19 10.61
N ILE A 159 4.94 2.03 10.31
CA ILE A 159 5.61 2.07 9.02
C ILE A 159 7.12 2.00 9.28
N TRP A 160 7.82 1.20 8.48
CA TRP A 160 9.27 1.25 8.41
C TRP A 160 9.73 1.54 7.00
N SER A 161 10.66 2.49 6.85
CA SER A 161 11.28 2.75 5.54
C SER A 161 12.58 1.97 5.39
N TRP A 162 12.74 1.38 4.21
CA TRP A 162 14.06 1.00 3.72
C TRP A 162 14.90 2.25 3.43
N CYS A 163 16.22 2.13 3.62
CA CYS A 163 17.21 2.98 2.97
C CYS A 163 17.73 2.20 1.75
N GLY A 164 19.04 1.99 1.59
CA GLY A 164 19.61 1.28 0.44
C GLY A 164 19.62 -0.25 0.53
N GLN A 165 19.08 -0.84 1.60
CA GLN A 165 19.38 -2.24 1.90
C GLN A 165 18.64 -3.25 1.01
N VAL A 166 17.63 -2.83 0.25
CA VAL A 166 16.92 -3.69 -0.71
C VAL A 166 17.76 -3.95 -1.96
N SER A 167 18.64 -3.02 -2.37
CA SER A 167 19.47 -3.14 -3.58
C SER A 167 20.30 -4.42 -3.61
N ASN A 168 20.81 -4.83 -2.45
CA ASN A 168 21.63 -6.03 -2.30
C ASN A 168 20.95 -7.14 -1.48
N ALA A 169 19.66 -7.00 -1.16
CA ALA A 169 18.93 -8.01 -0.42
C ALA A 169 18.76 -9.28 -1.26
N THR A 170 18.94 -10.43 -0.64
CA THR A 170 18.58 -11.73 -1.22
C THR A 170 17.08 -11.97 -1.11
N THR A 171 16.56 -13.00 -1.81
CA THR A 171 15.19 -13.48 -1.61
C THR A 171 14.90 -13.79 -0.13
N SER A 172 15.86 -14.41 0.56
CA SER A 172 15.74 -14.80 1.98
C SER A 172 15.68 -13.59 2.92
N ASP A 173 16.40 -12.50 2.61
CA ASP A 173 16.34 -11.27 3.39
C ASP A 173 14.94 -10.63 3.32
N ILE A 174 14.32 -10.63 2.14
CA ILE A 174 12.95 -10.15 1.97
C ILE A 174 11.95 -11.09 2.64
N GLU A 175 12.11 -12.41 2.52
CA GLU A 175 11.28 -13.38 3.27
C GLU A 175 11.37 -13.15 4.77
N THR A 176 12.57 -12.84 5.29
CA THR A 176 12.78 -12.48 6.69
C THR A 176 11.96 -11.26 7.07
N TYR A 177 12.03 -10.18 6.29
CA TYR A 177 11.21 -8.98 6.51
C TYR A 177 9.70 -9.29 6.53
N LEU A 178 9.21 -10.02 5.52
CA LEU A 178 7.78 -10.37 5.41
C LEU A 178 7.32 -11.23 6.59
N ASN A 179 8.14 -12.20 7.02
CA ASN A 179 7.85 -13.04 8.18
C ASN A 179 7.80 -12.23 9.48
N ARG A 180 8.69 -11.25 9.65
CA ARG A 180 8.69 -10.36 10.83
C ARG A 180 7.48 -9.43 10.84
N MET A 181 7.08 -8.89 9.70
CA MET A 181 5.85 -8.10 9.57
C MET A 181 4.62 -8.94 9.98
N ASN A 182 4.46 -10.15 9.41
CA ASN A 182 3.35 -11.05 9.76
C ASN A 182 3.33 -11.42 11.23
N GLN A 183 4.52 -11.63 11.83
CA GLN A 183 4.63 -11.91 13.26
C GLN A 183 4.14 -10.72 14.10
N LEU A 184 4.55 -9.50 13.77
CA LEU A 184 4.12 -8.29 14.48
C LEU A 184 2.62 -8.04 14.33
N GLU A 185 2.05 -8.24 13.14
CA GLU A 185 0.61 -8.15 12.92
C GLU A 185 -0.18 -9.15 13.79
N SER A 186 0.33 -10.39 13.93
CA SER A 186 -0.29 -11.40 14.80
C SER A 186 -0.19 -11.03 16.28
N GLU A 187 0.88 -10.34 16.70
CA GLU A 187 1.11 -9.94 18.08
C GLU A 187 0.33 -8.66 18.45
N PHE A 188 0.10 -7.77 17.48
CA PHE A 188 -0.56 -6.47 17.66
C PHE A 188 -1.74 -6.31 16.68
N PRO A 189 -2.84 -7.09 16.83
CA PRO A 189 -3.93 -7.15 15.84
C PRO A 189 -4.76 -5.86 15.70
N SER A 190 -4.54 -4.87 16.56
CA SER A 190 -5.18 -3.54 16.47
C SER A 190 -4.31 -2.48 15.79
N VAL A 191 -3.09 -2.86 15.38
CA VAL A 191 -2.14 -1.99 14.70
C VAL A 191 -2.10 -2.34 13.22
N THR A 192 -2.25 -1.34 12.36
CA THR A 192 -2.01 -1.49 10.93
C THR A 192 -0.52 -1.43 10.63
N PHE A 193 0.06 -2.50 10.11
CA PHE A 193 1.44 -2.53 9.65
C PHE A 193 1.49 -2.24 8.15
N VAL A 194 2.20 -1.18 7.78
CA VAL A 194 2.35 -0.78 6.37
C VAL A 194 3.66 -1.35 5.84
N TYR A 195 3.55 -2.15 4.79
CA TYR A 195 4.68 -2.66 4.03
C TYR A 195 5.23 -1.55 3.13
N MET A 196 6.52 -1.59 2.84
CA MET A 196 7.16 -0.59 2.00
C MET A 196 8.16 -1.24 1.04
N THR A 197 8.26 -0.73 -0.18
CA THR A 197 9.35 -1.09 -1.11
C THR A 197 10.61 -0.29 -0.80
N GLY A 198 11.76 -0.73 -1.31
CA GLY A 198 12.96 0.12 -1.39
C GLY A 198 12.77 1.31 -2.34
N HIS A 199 13.76 2.21 -2.36
CA HIS A 199 13.89 3.27 -3.38
C HIS A 199 14.52 2.71 -4.67
N LEU A 200 14.42 3.41 -5.80
CA LEU A 200 15.10 3.02 -7.03
C LEU A 200 16.62 3.15 -6.93
N ASP A 201 17.34 2.32 -7.68
CA ASP A 201 18.81 2.32 -7.73
C ASP A 201 19.39 2.32 -9.16
N GLY A 202 18.54 2.50 -10.18
CA GLY A 202 18.97 2.55 -11.58
C GLY A 202 19.23 1.19 -12.22
N SER A 203 19.00 0.07 -11.52
CA SER A 203 19.24 -1.28 -12.05
C SER A 203 18.14 -1.80 -13.00
N GLY A 204 17.02 -1.08 -13.13
CA GLY A 204 15.91 -1.40 -14.04
C GLY A 204 15.12 -2.66 -13.65
N GLU A 205 14.22 -3.10 -14.54
CA GLU A 205 13.30 -4.23 -14.28
C GLU A 205 14.01 -5.56 -14.00
N SER A 206 15.13 -5.82 -14.65
CA SER A 206 15.92 -7.05 -14.45
C SER A 206 16.83 -6.98 -13.22
N GLY A 207 16.96 -5.80 -12.61
CA GLY A 207 17.78 -5.54 -11.43
C GLY A 207 17.28 -6.23 -10.17
N ASN A 208 18.21 -6.52 -9.25
CA ASN A 208 17.89 -7.23 -8.01
C ASN A 208 16.83 -6.46 -7.18
N LEU A 209 16.99 -5.14 -7.07
CA LEU A 209 16.06 -4.29 -6.32
C LEU A 209 14.63 -4.42 -6.82
N HIS A 210 14.42 -4.32 -8.13
CA HIS A 210 13.08 -4.42 -8.71
C HIS A 210 12.46 -5.80 -8.41
N GLN A 211 13.24 -6.87 -8.55
CA GLN A 211 12.78 -8.22 -8.21
C GLN A 211 12.42 -8.37 -6.72
N ARG A 212 13.21 -7.78 -5.82
CA ARG A 212 12.93 -7.79 -4.38
C ARG A 212 11.70 -6.95 -4.02
N ASN A 213 11.53 -5.79 -4.64
CA ASN A 213 10.32 -4.98 -4.49
C ASN A 213 9.08 -5.72 -5.01
N ASN A 214 9.18 -6.44 -6.13
CA ASN A 214 8.08 -7.27 -6.63
C ASN A 214 7.74 -8.44 -5.71
N GLN A 215 8.71 -8.99 -4.98
CA GLN A 215 8.44 -9.98 -3.94
C GLN A 215 7.58 -9.38 -2.81
N ILE A 216 7.88 -8.15 -2.38
CA ILE A 216 7.07 -7.43 -1.37
C ILE A 216 5.67 -7.14 -1.92
N ARG A 217 5.57 -6.57 -3.13
CA ARG A 217 4.29 -6.26 -3.79
C ARG A 217 3.41 -7.50 -3.94
N GLN A 218 3.99 -8.62 -4.37
CA GLN A 218 3.26 -9.89 -4.50
C GLN A 218 2.75 -10.40 -3.16
N HIS A 219 3.57 -10.30 -2.11
CA HIS A 219 3.13 -10.67 -0.76
C HIS A 219 1.95 -9.82 -0.31
N VAL A 220 2.01 -8.50 -0.50
CA VAL A 220 0.93 -7.59 -0.10
C VAL A 220 -0.36 -7.90 -0.84
N ARG A 221 -0.32 -8.07 -2.17
CA ARG A 221 -1.50 -8.43 -2.97
C ARG A 221 -2.11 -9.76 -2.55
N ASN A 222 -1.29 -10.79 -2.37
CA ASN A 222 -1.77 -12.13 -2.03
C ASN A 222 -2.36 -12.23 -0.62
N ASN A 223 -1.95 -11.33 0.29
CA ASN A 223 -2.34 -11.39 1.70
C ASN A 223 -3.15 -10.16 2.14
N HIS A 224 -3.67 -9.38 1.17
CA HIS A 224 -4.56 -8.25 1.43
C HIS A 224 -3.97 -7.22 2.42
N LYS A 225 -2.69 -6.89 2.25
CA LYS A 225 -1.94 -5.99 3.14
C LYS A 225 -1.99 -4.53 2.66
N VAL A 226 -1.41 -3.64 3.46
CA VAL A 226 -1.22 -2.23 3.11
C VAL A 226 0.21 -2.02 2.61
N LEU A 227 0.38 -1.40 1.44
CA LEU A 227 1.68 -1.08 0.84
C LEU A 227 1.79 0.41 0.57
N TYR A 228 2.95 0.97 0.94
CA TYR A 228 3.43 2.25 0.46
C TYR A 228 4.59 2.03 -0.52
N ASP A 229 4.34 2.25 -1.81
CA ASP A 229 5.22 1.81 -2.90
C ASP A 229 6.19 2.91 -3.35
N PHE A 230 7.25 3.09 -2.57
CA PHE A 230 8.30 4.08 -2.82
C PHE A 230 8.95 3.97 -4.19
N ALA A 231 9.24 2.75 -4.64
CA ALA A 231 9.91 2.53 -5.91
C ALA A 231 8.98 2.84 -7.07
N ASP A 232 7.69 2.55 -6.93
CA ASP A 232 6.71 2.90 -7.94
C ASP A 232 6.56 4.43 -8.05
N ILE A 233 6.36 5.15 -6.94
CA ILE A 233 6.29 6.62 -6.94
C ILE A 233 7.52 7.27 -7.60
N GLU A 234 8.71 6.72 -7.38
CA GLU A 234 9.96 7.20 -7.97
C GLU A 234 10.17 6.83 -9.45
N SER A 235 9.36 5.91 -9.98
CA SER A 235 9.48 5.43 -11.37
C SER A 235 8.72 6.32 -12.35
N TYR A 236 7.82 7.19 -11.87
CA TYR A 236 6.94 7.97 -12.72
C TYR A 236 7.10 9.48 -12.50
N ASP A 237 7.00 10.25 -13.57
CA ASP A 237 6.72 11.68 -13.44
C ASP A 237 5.21 11.92 -13.18
N PRO A 238 4.81 13.14 -12.80
CA PRO A 238 3.40 13.45 -12.56
C PRO A 238 2.47 13.33 -13.78
N ASP A 239 3.01 13.22 -15.00
CA ASP A 239 2.22 13.00 -16.23
C ASP A 239 2.03 11.51 -16.52
N GLY A 240 2.60 10.62 -15.69
CA GLY A 240 2.51 9.17 -15.81
C GLY A 240 3.55 8.54 -16.73
N ASN A 241 4.61 9.26 -17.10
CA ASN A 241 5.70 8.68 -17.89
C ASN A 241 6.60 7.80 -17.01
N ASP A 242 6.84 6.57 -17.44
CA ASP A 242 7.72 5.60 -16.75
C ASP A 242 9.21 5.83 -17.08
N PHE A 243 10.05 5.82 -16.06
CA PHE A 243 11.50 5.96 -16.18
C PHE A 243 12.30 4.76 -15.64
N LEU A 244 11.65 3.72 -15.09
CA LEU A 244 12.33 2.53 -14.58
C LEU A 244 13.19 1.86 -15.65
N ASN A 245 12.64 1.66 -16.84
CA ASN A 245 13.35 1.07 -17.99
C ASN A 245 14.42 1.98 -18.58
N ARG A 246 14.46 3.24 -18.15
CA ARG A 246 15.50 4.19 -18.52
C ARG A 246 16.60 4.24 -17.47
N GLY A 247 16.58 3.37 -16.46
CA GLY A 247 17.56 3.34 -15.39
C GLY A 247 17.36 4.45 -14.37
N ALA A 248 16.10 4.83 -14.08
CA ALA A 248 15.79 5.77 -13.01
C ALA A 248 16.32 5.30 -11.65
N ASN A 249 16.87 6.23 -10.86
CA ASN A 249 17.30 6.00 -9.49
C ASN A 249 16.67 7.00 -8.51
N ASP A 250 16.98 6.86 -7.22
CA ASP A 250 16.51 7.70 -6.12
C ASP A 250 16.80 9.20 -6.28
N SER A 251 17.83 9.55 -7.03
CA SER A 251 18.14 10.94 -7.40
C SER A 251 17.27 11.49 -8.54
N CYS A 252 16.20 10.80 -8.94
CA CYS A 252 15.36 11.12 -10.12
C CYS A 252 16.12 11.10 -11.45
N SER A 253 17.37 10.62 -11.46
CA SER A 253 18.23 10.59 -12.64
C SER A 253 17.96 9.31 -13.43
N TYR A 254 17.98 9.41 -14.75
CA TYR A 254 17.84 8.26 -15.66
C TYR A 254 18.84 8.41 -16.83
N SER A 255 18.99 7.37 -17.66
CA SER A 255 19.82 7.41 -18.88
C SER A 255 19.26 8.42 -19.88
N GLY A 256 19.83 9.63 -19.85
CA GLY A 256 19.45 10.75 -20.73
C GLY A 256 19.02 12.00 -20.00
N GLY A 257 18.91 12.00 -18.67
CA GLY A 257 18.55 13.21 -17.93
C GLY A 257 18.05 12.97 -16.51
N ASN A 258 17.15 13.84 -16.07
CA ASN A 258 16.56 13.80 -14.73
C ASN A 258 15.09 14.22 -14.82
N TRP A 259 14.20 13.27 -14.57
CA TRP A 259 12.78 13.46 -14.85
C TRP A 259 12.16 14.55 -13.98
N ALA A 260 12.66 14.71 -12.75
CA ALA A 260 12.14 15.71 -11.84
C ALA A 260 12.52 17.13 -12.26
N MET A 261 13.78 17.34 -12.66
CA MET A 261 14.22 18.64 -13.16
C MET A 261 13.54 18.99 -14.48
N GLU A 262 13.39 18.02 -15.37
CA GLU A 262 12.71 18.19 -16.66
C GLU A 262 11.24 18.57 -16.47
N TRP A 263 10.51 17.82 -15.64
CA TRP A 263 9.10 18.08 -15.38
C TRP A 263 8.88 19.43 -14.70
N CYS A 264 9.71 19.79 -13.70
CA CYS A 264 9.63 21.11 -13.08
C CYS A 264 10.02 22.25 -14.02
N GLY A 265 10.92 22.00 -14.97
CA GLY A 265 11.27 22.95 -16.01
C GLY A 265 10.08 23.26 -16.94
N SER A 266 9.30 22.24 -17.31
CA SER A 266 8.11 22.40 -18.15
C SER A 266 6.86 22.87 -17.37
N HIS A 267 6.81 22.63 -16.06
CA HIS A 267 5.69 22.99 -15.17
C HIS A 267 6.08 24.03 -14.12
N SER A 268 6.69 25.12 -14.59
CA SER A 268 7.13 26.22 -13.74
C SER A 268 5.98 26.77 -12.87
N GLY A 269 6.19 26.81 -11.56
CA GLY A 269 5.20 27.29 -10.59
C GLY A 269 4.23 26.22 -10.07
N SER A 270 4.34 24.97 -10.53
CA SER A 270 3.58 23.86 -9.96
C SER A 270 3.89 23.70 -8.46
N PRO A 271 2.87 23.49 -7.60
CA PRO A 271 3.09 23.23 -6.17
C PRO A 271 3.81 21.90 -5.91
N LEU A 272 3.87 21.00 -6.90
CA LEU A 272 4.67 19.79 -6.84
C LEU A 272 6.19 20.08 -6.87
N CYS A 273 6.58 21.22 -7.44
CA CYS A 273 7.99 21.65 -7.53
C CYS A 273 8.42 22.56 -6.37
N ALA A 274 7.59 22.71 -5.34
CA ALA A 274 7.93 23.52 -4.18
C ALA A 274 9.21 23.00 -3.51
N SER A 275 10.16 23.90 -3.27
CA SER A 275 11.50 23.54 -2.80
C SER A 275 11.48 22.93 -1.40
N CYS A 276 12.23 21.86 -1.21
CA CYS A 276 12.54 21.30 0.09
C CYS A 276 13.89 20.56 0.02
N ASP A 277 14.53 20.35 1.17
CA ASP A 277 15.76 19.57 1.26
C ASP A 277 15.42 18.07 1.25
N CYS A 278 15.35 17.51 0.03
CA CYS A 278 14.95 16.12 -0.19
C CYS A 278 16.17 15.20 -0.15
N ALA A 279 16.30 14.39 0.89
CA ALA A 279 17.47 13.53 1.07
C ALA A 279 17.69 12.62 -0.14
N HIS A 280 18.87 12.70 -0.76
CA HIS A 280 19.31 11.92 -1.94
C HIS A 280 18.45 12.09 -3.20
N SER A 281 17.55 13.07 -3.24
CA SER A 281 16.54 13.18 -4.28
C SER A 281 16.20 14.64 -4.63
N HIS A 282 15.20 14.85 -5.47
CA HIS A 282 14.69 16.18 -5.81
C HIS A 282 13.42 16.50 -5.07
N ALA A 283 13.17 17.80 -4.86
CA ALA A 283 11.99 18.29 -4.15
C ALA A 283 10.67 17.72 -4.71
N LEU A 284 10.56 17.56 -6.04
CA LEU A 284 9.39 16.96 -6.68
C LEU A 284 9.04 15.58 -6.11
N ASN A 285 10.04 14.71 -5.95
CA ASN A 285 9.84 13.35 -5.44
C ASN A 285 9.39 13.34 -3.97
N CYS A 286 10.00 14.19 -3.11
CA CYS A 286 9.52 14.36 -1.73
C CYS A 286 8.07 14.86 -1.68
N ASN A 287 7.70 15.81 -2.55
CA ASN A 287 6.33 16.32 -2.62
C ASN A 287 5.33 15.23 -3.08
N LEU A 288 5.69 14.40 -4.06
CA LEU A 288 4.85 13.27 -4.51
C LEU A 288 4.66 12.25 -3.37
N LYS A 289 5.76 11.86 -2.72
CA LYS A 289 5.73 10.95 -1.56
C LYS A 289 4.89 11.50 -0.41
N ALA A 290 4.99 12.78 -0.10
CA ALA A 290 4.16 13.39 0.93
C ALA A 290 2.66 13.33 0.62
N ARG A 291 2.28 13.53 -0.64
CA ARG A 291 0.88 13.44 -1.08
C ARG A 291 0.38 12.01 -0.99
N ALA A 292 1.17 11.06 -1.49
CA ALA A 292 0.91 9.64 -1.34
C ALA A 292 0.81 9.19 0.12
N PHE A 293 1.62 9.76 1.02
CA PHE A 293 1.50 9.51 2.45
C PHE A 293 0.14 9.96 3.01
N TRP A 294 -0.39 11.11 2.58
CA TRP A 294 -1.75 11.51 2.98
C TRP A 294 -2.83 10.60 2.41
N TRP A 295 -2.70 10.16 1.16
CA TRP A 295 -3.58 9.11 0.60
C TRP A 295 -3.57 7.85 1.48
N LEU A 296 -2.38 7.33 1.81
CA LEU A 296 -2.20 6.19 2.70
C LEU A 296 -2.93 6.38 4.03
N MET A 297 -2.76 7.53 4.69
CA MET A 297 -3.40 7.81 5.96
C MET A 297 -4.93 7.82 5.82
N THR A 298 -5.47 8.45 4.78
CA THR A 298 -6.92 8.50 4.57
C THR A 298 -7.54 7.14 4.23
N HIS A 299 -6.85 6.30 3.46
CA HIS A 299 -7.28 4.93 3.21
C HIS A 299 -7.29 4.08 4.49
N ILE A 300 -6.25 4.17 5.32
CA ILE A 300 -6.21 3.48 6.63
C ILE A 300 -7.33 4.01 7.55
N ALA A 301 -7.67 5.30 7.47
CA ALA A 301 -8.76 5.89 8.24
C ALA A 301 -10.16 5.40 7.79
N GLY A 302 -10.26 4.81 6.59
CA GLY A 302 -11.45 4.17 6.05
C GLY A 302 -11.95 4.73 4.71
N TRP A 303 -11.22 5.63 4.07
CA TRP A 303 -11.60 6.14 2.74
C TRP A 303 -11.44 5.05 1.69
N GLY A 304 -12.50 4.79 0.91
CA GLY A 304 -12.50 3.79 -0.17
C GLY A 304 -11.93 4.26 -1.50
N GLY A 305 -11.55 5.54 -1.63
CA GLY A 305 -11.11 6.15 -2.89
C GLY A 305 -12.27 6.73 -3.72
N ASP A 306 -11.94 7.21 -4.93
CA ASP A 306 -12.82 7.98 -5.83
C ASP A 306 -14.05 7.22 -6.39
N GLY A 307 -14.29 5.99 -5.93
CA GLY A 307 -15.44 5.15 -6.32
C GLY A 307 -16.44 4.84 -5.21
N ASP A 308 -16.19 5.27 -3.97
CA ASP A 308 -16.88 4.75 -2.76
C ASP A 308 -17.80 5.77 -2.06
N ASP A 309 -18.34 6.74 -2.81
CA ASP A 309 -19.29 7.78 -2.35
C ASP A 309 -20.62 7.24 -1.76
N THR A 310 -20.79 5.93 -1.57
CA THR A 310 -22.04 5.32 -1.12
C THR A 310 -22.13 5.02 0.37
N ASN A 311 -21.11 5.32 1.19
CA ASN A 311 -21.24 5.23 2.64
C ASN A 311 -20.51 6.36 3.38
N PRO A 312 -21.21 7.44 3.77
CA PRO A 312 -20.68 8.30 4.82
C PRO A 312 -20.49 7.45 6.10
N PRO A 313 -19.41 7.66 6.88
CA PRO A 313 -19.16 6.89 8.08
C PRO A 313 -20.30 7.03 9.09
N PRO A 314 -20.52 6.03 9.98
CA PRO A 314 -21.57 6.09 11.00
C PRO A 314 -21.40 7.36 11.85
N GLN A 315 -22.36 8.28 11.72
CA GLN A 315 -22.48 9.46 12.56
C GLN A 315 -22.58 8.98 14.02
N THR A 316 -21.56 9.24 14.83
CA THR A 316 -21.66 9.00 16.27
C THR A 316 -22.66 10.01 16.83
N HIS A 317 -23.88 9.55 17.09
CA HIS A 317 -24.89 10.35 17.78
C HIS A 317 -24.34 10.77 19.16
N LYS A 318 -23.90 12.03 19.28
CA LYS A 318 -23.71 12.67 20.58
C LYS A 318 -25.08 12.77 21.25
N GLY A 319 -25.29 11.91 22.24
CA GLY A 319 -26.49 11.89 23.07
C GLY A 319 -26.78 13.28 23.64
N GLY A 320 -27.86 13.89 23.15
CA GLY A 320 -28.43 15.11 23.71
C GLY A 320 -28.93 14.84 25.12
N ARG A 321 -28.33 15.53 26.09
CA ARG A 321 -28.72 15.52 27.50
C ARG A 321 -30.11 16.14 27.64
N VAL A 322 -31.13 15.33 27.90
CA VAL A 322 -32.44 15.81 28.35
C VAL A 322 -32.25 16.42 29.74
N ARG A 323 -32.38 17.74 29.84
CA ARG A 323 -32.55 18.42 31.13
C ARG A 323 -33.96 18.16 31.63
N ARG A 324 -34.07 17.64 32.85
CA ARG A 324 -35.29 17.70 33.66
C ARG A 324 -35.51 19.13 34.13
#